data_AF-A0A3B1JLH7-F1
#
_entry.id   AF-A0A3B1JLH7-F1
#
_cell.length_a   1.000
_cell.length_b   1.000
_cell.length_c   1.000
_cell.angle_alpha   90.00
_cell.angle_beta   90.00
_cell.angle_gamma   90.00
#
_symmetry.space_group_name_H-M   'P 1'
#
loop_
_entity.id
_entity.type
_entity.pdbx_description
1 polymer ?
#
loop_
_entity_poly.entity_id
_entity_poly.type
_entity_poly.pdbx_seq_one_letter_code
_entity_poly.pdbx_strand_id
1 'polypeptide(L)'
;MGGLKEVCCLLLVSTLFFTFCLPSAMAGKVLVFPVDGSHWINMKIIIEELHARGHKVTVVRTATSWYVKEESPHYKSITVTLPKGVIIEDEDFFVSFLSKMLEIQRGRGSPLAFIKFFWEMLSALGNIHWEASQLAVEIFENQTLMEELRSTHFDLALIDPGTPPGVLVAHKLGLPMVFNVRWITSGEGHFVVAPSPISYVPTSGFAASNQMTFGERVKNAGYYILNNCIDRFIVSPPIMAQTSDLQKPLPAELQQFVEGSGEHGVIIMSLGTLLKGLPAEITSEIAAAFAQLPQRVVWKHVGERPKNLGNNTLLVNWMPQNDLLGHPKTRLFCRTWWHQWRLRVYLPWQLLRLEVRGAAKAFDVSNLKSQDFLKAIKEVLHQPSYRENMQRLSRLHRDQPVHPLNNSIFWIEFVMRHKGAAHLRTESYKMPWYSYHSLDVIGFLLAVMLALFGAVILIMRLLCLRMCRRQKSKIE
;
A
#
# COMPACT_ATOMS: atom_id res chain seq x y z
N MET A 1 68.22 0.43 19.79
CA MET A 1 67.13 -0.45 19.30
C MET A 1 65.83 -0.38 20.15
N GLY A 2 65.71 0.47 21.18
CA GLY A 2 64.48 0.56 22.00
C GLY A 2 63.27 1.15 21.26
N GLY A 3 63.33 2.44 20.92
CA GLY A 3 62.19 3.24 20.43
C GLY A 3 61.37 2.68 19.28
N LEU A 4 61.93 1.85 18.39
CA LEU A 4 61.16 1.24 17.31
C LEU A 4 60.09 0.26 17.83
N LYS A 5 60.39 -0.48 18.91
CA LYS A 5 59.40 -1.36 19.57
C LYS A 5 58.31 -0.56 20.27
N GLU A 6 58.67 0.53 20.92
CA GLU A 6 57.75 1.41 21.65
C GLU A 6 56.77 2.11 20.68
N VAL A 7 57.26 2.61 19.54
CA VAL A 7 56.43 3.15 18.46
C VAL A 7 55.51 2.08 17.86
N CYS A 8 56.00 0.87 17.60
CA CYS A 8 55.15 -0.23 17.13
C CYS A 8 54.07 -0.62 18.15
N CYS A 9 54.38 -0.65 19.45
CA CYS A 9 53.39 -0.90 20.50
C CYS A 9 52.35 0.23 20.59
N LEU A 10 52.75 1.49 20.53
CA LEU A 10 51.82 2.64 20.54
C LEU A 10 50.89 2.63 19.32
N LEU A 11 51.40 2.27 18.13
CA LEU A 11 50.60 2.12 16.92
C LEU A 11 49.63 0.92 17.00
N LEU A 12 50.07 -0.22 17.52
CA LEU A 12 49.21 -1.40 17.77
C LEU A 12 48.10 -1.09 18.80
N VAL A 13 48.44 -0.39 19.88
CA VAL A 13 47.46 0.01 20.89
C VAL A 13 46.47 1.02 20.30
N SER A 14 46.90 1.99 19.48
CA SER A 14 45.95 2.92 18.86
C SER A 14 45.04 2.26 17.83
N THR A 15 45.54 1.34 17.00
CA THR A 15 44.68 0.57 16.06
C THR A 15 43.69 -0.32 16.80
N LEU A 16 44.11 -0.98 17.89
CA LEU A 16 43.20 -1.74 18.78
C LEU A 16 42.14 -0.84 19.42
N PHE A 17 42.51 0.37 19.87
CA PHE A 17 41.55 1.32 20.44
C PHE A 17 40.54 1.79 19.38
N PHE A 18 40.99 2.10 18.16
CA PHE A 18 40.10 2.48 17.06
C PHE A 18 39.17 1.32 16.64
N THR A 19 39.61 0.06 16.64
CA THR A 19 38.71 -1.07 16.36
C THR A 19 37.69 -1.34 17.47
N PHE A 20 38.00 -1.01 18.73
CA PHE A 20 37.04 -1.08 19.85
C PHE A 20 36.10 0.14 19.96
N CYS A 21 36.50 1.31 19.45
CA CYS A 21 35.66 2.53 19.48
C CYS A 21 34.74 2.70 18.26
N LEU A 22 34.86 1.86 17.23
CA LEU A 22 33.85 1.78 16.18
C LEU A 22 32.55 1.19 16.75
N PRO A 23 31.37 1.79 16.52
CA PRO A 23 30.11 1.12 16.79
C PRO A 23 30.08 -0.20 16.03
N SER A 24 29.78 -1.31 16.72
CA SER A 24 29.73 -2.63 16.09
C SER A 24 28.60 -2.66 15.06
N ALA A 25 28.96 -2.43 13.79
CA ALA A 25 28.06 -2.46 12.66
C ALA A 25 27.58 -3.90 12.48
N MET A 26 26.36 -4.16 12.96
CA MET A 26 25.70 -5.48 12.94
C MET A 26 25.35 -5.87 11.51
N ALA A 27 26.36 -6.28 10.73
CA ALA A 27 26.30 -6.64 9.32
C ALA A 27 25.57 -7.99 9.07
N GLY A 28 24.32 -8.06 9.51
CA GLY A 28 23.45 -9.22 9.34
C GLY A 28 23.02 -9.45 7.89
N LYS A 29 22.54 -10.65 7.63
CA LYS A 29 22.04 -11.12 6.34
C LYS A 29 20.53 -10.95 6.27
N VAL A 30 20.04 -10.27 5.24
CA VAL A 30 18.61 -9.97 5.05
C VAL A 30 18.10 -10.70 3.82
N LEU A 31 17.13 -11.59 4.02
CA LEU A 31 16.38 -12.22 2.94
C LEU A 31 15.20 -11.30 2.55
N VAL A 32 15.02 -11.01 1.26
CA VAL A 32 13.98 -10.09 0.79
C VAL A 32 13.01 -10.79 -0.14
N PHE A 33 11.72 -10.61 0.13
CA PHE A 33 10.61 -11.02 -0.74
C PHE A 33 9.82 -9.79 -1.18
N PRO A 34 10.05 -9.26 -2.40
CA PRO A 34 9.36 -8.10 -2.91
C PRO A 34 8.04 -8.46 -3.62
N VAL A 35 7.20 -7.45 -3.79
CA VAL A 35 6.18 -7.39 -4.85
C VAL A 35 6.72 -6.44 -5.92
N ASP A 36 6.77 -6.88 -7.18
CA ASP A 36 7.31 -6.04 -8.26
C ASP A 36 6.33 -4.91 -8.66
N GLY A 37 6.80 -3.96 -9.46
CA GLY A 37 6.11 -2.72 -9.79
C GLY A 37 6.37 -1.62 -8.77
N SER A 38 5.32 -0.88 -8.37
CA SER A 38 5.48 0.29 -7.49
C SER A 38 5.83 -0.04 -6.03
N HIS A 39 5.68 -1.30 -5.60
CA HIS A 39 6.04 -1.77 -4.27
C HIS A 39 7.56 -1.86 -4.11
N TRP A 40 8.24 -2.46 -5.09
CA TRP A 40 9.69 -2.55 -5.18
C TRP A 40 10.42 -1.21 -5.05
N ILE A 41 9.88 -0.11 -5.58
CA ILE A 41 10.53 1.22 -5.54
C ILE A 41 10.89 1.64 -4.10
N ASN A 42 10.00 1.39 -3.14
CA ASN A 42 10.26 1.70 -1.73
C ASN A 42 11.26 0.71 -1.10
N MET A 43 11.18 -0.58 -1.47
CA MET A 43 12.12 -1.59 -0.97
C MET A 43 13.54 -1.36 -1.47
N LYS A 44 13.71 -0.95 -2.72
CA LYS A 44 15.02 -0.67 -3.33
C LYS A 44 15.81 0.35 -2.51
N ILE A 45 15.17 1.46 -2.10
CA ILE A 45 15.80 2.51 -1.28
C ILE A 45 16.23 1.94 0.09
N ILE A 46 15.41 1.09 0.70
CA ILE A 46 15.73 0.41 1.97
C ILE A 46 16.89 -0.59 1.77
N ILE A 47 16.92 -1.33 0.67
CA ILE A 47 17.98 -2.28 0.32
C ILE A 47 19.31 -1.56 0.07
N GLU A 48 19.29 -0.45 -0.65
CA GLU A 48 20.47 0.37 -0.95
C GLU A 48 21.09 0.94 0.34
N GLU A 49 20.28 1.41 1.28
CA GLU A 49 20.73 1.88 2.60
C GLU A 49 21.19 0.73 3.53
N LEU A 50 20.51 -0.43 3.52
CA LEU A 50 20.97 -1.63 4.23
C LEU A 50 22.34 -2.07 3.72
N HIS A 51 22.52 -2.12 2.40
CA HIS A 51 23.78 -2.46 1.75
C HIS A 51 24.89 -1.45 2.09
N ALA A 52 24.59 -0.14 2.07
CA ALA A 52 25.53 0.90 2.46
C ALA A 52 26.01 0.79 3.93
N ARG A 53 25.18 0.20 4.81
CA ARG A 53 25.52 -0.14 6.20
C ARG A 53 26.23 -1.49 6.37
N GLY A 54 26.54 -2.18 5.28
CA GLY A 54 27.26 -3.46 5.27
C GLY A 54 26.38 -4.71 5.43
N HIS A 55 25.05 -4.59 5.43
CA HIS A 55 24.18 -5.76 5.47
C HIS A 55 24.26 -6.57 4.17
N LYS A 56 24.25 -7.89 4.29
CA LYS A 56 24.26 -8.80 3.13
C LYS A 56 22.83 -9.08 2.70
N VAL A 57 22.37 -8.37 1.67
CA VAL A 57 21.01 -8.49 1.16
C VAL A 57 20.91 -9.54 0.05
N THR A 58 19.97 -10.46 0.17
CA THR A 58 19.59 -11.42 -0.87
C THR A 58 18.12 -11.23 -1.23
N VAL A 59 17.81 -11.00 -2.51
CA VAL A 59 16.44 -10.73 -3.00
C VAL A 59 15.95 -11.93 -3.82
N VAL A 60 14.81 -12.49 -3.44
CA VAL A 60 14.11 -13.51 -4.24
C VAL A 60 13.30 -12.81 -5.33
N ARG A 61 13.42 -13.26 -6.58
CA ARG A 61 12.71 -12.73 -7.75
C ARG A 61 12.12 -13.86 -8.60
N THR A 62 11.09 -13.54 -9.37
CA THR A 62 10.63 -14.38 -10.47
C THR A 62 11.57 -14.21 -11.67
N ALA A 63 11.77 -15.24 -12.49
CA ALA A 63 12.53 -15.13 -13.75
C ALA A 63 11.98 -14.03 -14.66
N THR A 64 10.68 -13.76 -14.53
CA THR A 64 9.88 -12.76 -15.23
C THR A 64 9.89 -11.35 -14.62
N SER A 65 10.54 -11.12 -13.47
CA SER A 65 10.55 -9.81 -12.81
C SER A 65 10.99 -8.64 -13.70
N TRP A 66 10.29 -7.51 -13.58
CA TRP A 66 10.40 -6.35 -14.47
C TRP A 66 11.19 -5.16 -13.89
N TYR A 67 11.06 -4.86 -12.58
CA TYR A 67 11.95 -3.92 -11.89
C TYR A 67 12.90 -4.60 -10.90
N VAL A 68 12.59 -5.80 -10.39
CA VAL A 68 13.55 -6.61 -9.61
C VAL A 68 14.54 -7.26 -10.58
N LYS A 69 15.72 -6.64 -10.71
CA LYS A 69 16.79 -7.13 -11.56
C LYS A 69 17.44 -8.40 -10.98
N GLU A 70 18.05 -9.16 -11.87
CA GLU A 70 18.96 -10.25 -11.54
C GLU A 70 20.31 -9.66 -11.07
N GLU A 71 21.03 -8.99 -11.96
CA GLU A 71 22.27 -8.31 -11.62
C GLU A 71 22.03 -6.98 -10.89
N SER A 72 22.70 -6.83 -9.74
CA SER A 72 22.67 -5.65 -8.88
C SER A 72 23.96 -5.55 -8.06
N PRO A 73 24.57 -4.36 -7.92
CA PRO A 73 25.69 -4.17 -6.99
C PRO A 73 25.23 -4.20 -5.51
N HIS A 74 23.93 -4.03 -5.25
CA HIS A 74 23.40 -3.82 -3.90
C HIS A 74 22.83 -5.09 -3.23
N TYR A 75 22.61 -6.18 -4.00
CA TYR A 75 22.06 -7.43 -3.48
C TYR A 75 22.43 -8.64 -4.35
N LYS A 76 22.48 -9.83 -3.77
CA LYS A 76 22.44 -11.10 -4.52
C LYS A 76 21.00 -11.39 -4.95
N SER A 77 20.75 -11.76 -6.20
CA SER A 77 19.45 -12.32 -6.61
C SER A 77 19.38 -13.83 -6.35
N ILE A 78 18.17 -14.31 -6.03
CA ILE A 78 17.75 -15.70 -6.20
C ILE A 78 16.62 -15.66 -7.22
N THR A 79 16.86 -16.20 -8.41
CA THR A 79 15.86 -16.26 -9.49
C THR A 79 15.13 -17.59 -9.44
N VAL A 80 13.80 -17.53 -9.34
CA VAL A 80 12.92 -18.70 -9.41
C VAL A 80 12.13 -18.62 -10.71
N THR A 81 12.26 -19.65 -11.55
CA THR A 81 11.47 -19.80 -12.78
C THR A 81 10.12 -20.42 -12.44
N LEU A 82 9.07 -19.96 -13.10
CA LEU A 82 7.70 -20.44 -12.94
C LEU A 82 7.17 -20.94 -14.29
N PRO A 83 6.21 -21.89 -14.33
CA PRO A 83 5.62 -22.37 -15.58
C PRO A 83 4.95 -21.25 -16.42
N LYS A 84 4.48 -20.20 -15.74
CA LYS A 84 3.99 -18.89 -16.20
C LYS A 84 4.10 -17.96 -14.96
N GLY A 85 4.40 -16.65 -15.09
CA GLY A 85 4.78 -15.73 -13.97
C GLY A 85 3.64 -15.30 -13.01
N VAL A 86 3.39 -14.01 -12.70
CA VAL A 86 2.38 -13.52 -11.71
C VAL A 86 1.45 -12.38 -12.24
N ILE A 87 0.10 -12.46 -12.23
CA ILE A 87 -0.87 -11.48 -12.85
C ILE A 87 -0.76 -9.98 -12.44
N ILE A 88 0.14 -9.61 -11.54
CA ILE A 88 0.61 -8.24 -11.27
C ILE A 88 1.78 -7.77 -12.15
N GLU A 89 2.34 -8.69 -12.93
CA GLU A 89 3.48 -8.66 -13.84
C GLU A 89 3.24 -7.98 -15.20
N ASP A 90 2.10 -8.36 -15.79
CA ASP A 90 1.69 -8.19 -17.19
C ASP A 90 1.12 -6.78 -17.45
N GLU A 91 1.75 -6.08 -18.39
CA GLU A 91 1.36 -4.71 -18.78
C GLU A 91 -0.07 -4.61 -19.35
N ASP A 92 -0.52 -5.59 -20.14
CA ASP A 92 -1.80 -5.52 -20.84
C ASP A 92 -2.98 -5.91 -19.95
N PHE A 93 -2.76 -6.71 -18.90
CA PHE A 93 -3.73 -6.91 -17.82
C PHE A 93 -4.18 -5.56 -17.22
N PHE A 94 -3.23 -4.67 -16.87
CA PHE A 94 -3.57 -3.36 -16.30
C PHE A 94 -4.26 -2.43 -17.30
N VAL A 95 -3.90 -2.48 -18.59
CA VAL A 95 -4.52 -1.68 -19.66
C VAL A 95 -5.96 -2.13 -19.94
N SER A 96 -6.22 -3.44 -19.91
CA SER A 96 -7.56 -4.03 -20.02
C SER A 96 -8.44 -3.63 -18.83
N PHE A 97 -7.91 -3.75 -17.61
CA PHE A 97 -8.61 -3.36 -16.38
C PHE A 97 -8.95 -1.85 -16.36
N LEU A 98 -7.98 -1.01 -16.73
CA LEU A 98 -8.12 0.44 -16.90
C LEU A 98 -9.34 0.80 -17.75
N SER A 99 -9.44 0.18 -18.93
CA SER A 99 -10.43 0.50 -19.94
C SER A 99 -11.85 0.21 -19.43
N LYS A 100 -12.07 -1.00 -18.87
CA LYS A 100 -13.37 -1.40 -18.30
C LYS A 100 -13.81 -0.51 -17.14
N MET A 101 -12.88 -0.10 -16.26
CA MET A 101 -13.22 0.78 -15.15
C MET A 101 -13.65 2.18 -15.63
N LEU A 102 -13.04 2.70 -16.70
CA LEU A 102 -13.43 3.99 -17.30
C LEU A 102 -14.84 3.95 -17.91
N GLU A 103 -15.20 2.88 -18.61
CA GLU A 103 -16.55 2.72 -19.19
C GLU A 103 -17.65 2.75 -18.14
N ILE A 104 -17.40 2.10 -16.99
CA ILE A 104 -18.34 2.05 -15.86
C ILE A 104 -18.44 3.41 -15.16
N GLN A 105 -17.33 4.12 -14.94
CA GLN A 105 -17.36 5.46 -14.36
C GLN A 105 -18.05 6.49 -15.27
N ARG A 106 -18.00 6.31 -16.59
CA ARG A 106 -18.69 7.15 -17.59
C ARG A 106 -20.20 6.98 -17.66
N GLY A 107 -20.82 6.21 -16.75
CA GLY A 107 -22.25 5.93 -16.77
C GLY A 107 -22.72 5.09 -17.97
N ARG A 108 -21.80 4.60 -18.80
CA ARG A 108 -22.07 3.70 -19.94
C ARG A 108 -22.22 2.24 -19.48
N GLY A 109 -21.68 1.90 -18.31
CA GLY A 109 -21.89 0.62 -17.65
C GLY A 109 -23.23 0.55 -16.91
N SER A 110 -24.03 -0.48 -17.20
CA SER A 110 -25.21 -0.84 -16.41
C SER A 110 -24.80 -1.38 -15.02
N PRO A 111 -25.74 -1.55 -14.06
CA PRO A 111 -25.45 -2.24 -12.80
C PRO A 111 -24.86 -3.65 -13.00
N LEU A 112 -25.25 -4.34 -14.07
CA LEU A 112 -24.66 -5.62 -14.47
C LEU A 112 -23.20 -5.49 -14.92
N ALA A 113 -22.83 -4.40 -15.61
CA ALA A 113 -21.44 -4.12 -15.96
C ALA A 113 -20.58 -3.82 -14.71
N PHE A 114 -21.12 -3.08 -13.72
CA PHE A 114 -20.47 -2.88 -12.43
C PHE A 114 -20.25 -4.21 -11.70
N ILE A 115 -21.28 -5.07 -11.62
CA ILE A 115 -21.19 -6.41 -11.02
C ILE A 115 -20.16 -7.28 -11.77
N LYS A 116 -20.19 -7.28 -13.11
CA LYS A 116 -19.23 -8.04 -13.94
C LYS A 116 -17.80 -7.58 -13.69
N PHE A 117 -17.54 -6.27 -13.66
CA PHE A 117 -16.21 -5.73 -13.38
C PHE A 117 -15.75 -6.02 -11.95
N PHE A 118 -16.65 -5.95 -10.96
CA PHE A 118 -16.33 -6.33 -9.58
C PHE A 118 -16.00 -7.83 -9.49
N TRP A 119 -16.72 -8.68 -10.24
CA TRP A 119 -16.43 -10.11 -10.36
C TRP A 119 -15.09 -10.37 -11.07
N GLU A 120 -14.80 -9.68 -12.19
CA GLU A 120 -13.51 -9.77 -12.88
C GLU A 120 -12.36 -9.27 -11.99
N MET A 121 -12.57 -8.24 -11.18
CA MET A 121 -11.59 -7.75 -10.20
C MET A 121 -11.36 -8.76 -9.05
N LEU A 122 -12.42 -9.37 -8.52
CA LEU A 122 -12.30 -10.41 -7.50
C LEU A 122 -11.65 -11.68 -8.07
N SER A 123 -11.99 -12.06 -9.30
CA SER A 123 -11.33 -13.15 -10.02
C SER A 123 -9.87 -12.82 -10.30
N ALA A 124 -9.52 -11.57 -10.64
CA ALA A 124 -8.13 -11.17 -10.81
C ALA A 124 -7.36 -11.11 -9.50
N LEU A 125 -7.99 -10.71 -8.38
CA LEU A 125 -7.37 -10.71 -7.05
C LEU A 125 -7.17 -12.14 -6.52
N GLY A 126 -8.21 -12.98 -6.66
CA GLY A 126 -8.19 -14.39 -6.33
C GLY A 126 -7.19 -15.14 -7.20
N ASN A 127 -7.10 -14.80 -8.49
CA ASN A 127 -5.97 -15.17 -9.33
C ASN A 127 -4.69 -14.67 -8.69
N ILE A 128 -4.40 -13.37 -8.50
CA ILE A 128 -3.10 -12.88 -7.96
C ILE A 128 -2.66 -13.57 -6.64
N HIS A 129 -3.58 -14.02 -5.79
CA HIS A 129 -3.28 -14.75 -4.55
C HIS A 129 -3.08 -16.25 -4.76
N TRP A 130 -3.92 -16.85 -5.61
CA TRP A 130 -3.63 -18.16 -6.22
C TRP A 130 -2.19 -18.07 -6.74
N GLU A 131 -1.92 -17.01 -7.50
CA GLU A 131 -0.74 -16.82 -8.29
C GLU A 131 0.50 -16.84 -7.43
N ALA A 132 0.65 -15.88 -6.52
CA ALA A 132 1.76 -15.78 -5.59
C ALA A 132 2.23 -17.13 -4.99
N SER A 133 1.33 -18.10 -4.83
CA SER A 133 1.59 -19.33 -4.10
C SER A 133 2.37 -20.43 -4.86
N GLN A 134 2.60 -20.42 -6.19
CA GLN A 134 3.61 -21.39 -6.74
C GLN A 134 5.03 -20.95 -6.44
N LEU A 135 5.34 -19.66 -6.30
CA LEU A 135 6.66 -19.21 -5.88
C LEU A 135 7.00 -19.80 -4.51
N ALA A 136 6.01 -20.00 -3.63
CA ALA A 136 6.20 -20.76 -2.40
C ALA A 136 6.41 -22.27 -2.65
N VAL A 137 5.65 -22.89 -3.56
CA VAL A 137 5.79 -24.32 -3.91
C VAL A 137 7.13 -24.64 -4.58
N GLU A 138 7.49 -23.94 -5.67
CA GLU A 138 8.78 -24.07 -6.37
C GLU A 138 9.96 -23.87 -5.42
N ILE A 139 9.89 -22.91 -4.49
CA ILE A 139 10.91 -22.74 -3.45
C ILE A 139 10.94 -23.94 -2.50
N PHE A 140 9.79 -24.47 -2.05
CA PHE A 140 9.74 -25.57 -1.09
C PHE A 140 10.07 -26.95 -1.68
N GLU A 141 9.76 -27.20 -2.95
CA GLU A 141 10.06 -28.46 -3.65
C GLU A 141 11.50 -28.50 -4.17
N ASN A 142 12.10 -27.35 -4.48
CA ASN A 142 13.52 -27.23 -4.80
C ASN A 142 14.39 -27.42 -3.53
N GLN A 143 14.77 -28.68 -3.27
CA GLN A 143 15.57 -29.08 -2.11
C GLN A 143 16.90 -28.30 -2.04
N THR A 144 17.62 -28.19 -3.15
CA THR A 144 18.90 -27.45 -3.25
C THR A 144 18.74 -25.98 -2.82
N LEU A 145 17.66 -25.32 -3.26
CA LEU A 145 17.37 -23.95 -2.87
C LEU A 145 16.99 -23.84 -1.39
N MET A 146 16.19 -24.76 -0.86
CA MET A 146 15.89 -24.80 0.58
C MET A 146 17.13 -25.06 1.45
N GLU A 147 18.09 -25.83 0.96
CA GLU A 147 19.37 -26.06 1.62
C GLU A 147 20.28 -24.82 1.54
N GLU A 148 20.35 -24.11 0.41
CA GLU A 148 21.03 -22.81 0.32
C GLU A 148 20.39 -21.79 1.29
N LEU A 149 19.07 -21.66 1.30
CA LEU A 149 18.35 -20.72 2.16
C LEU A 149 18.55 -21.01 3.66
N ARG A 150 18.63 -22.29 4.06
CA ARG A 150 18.94 -22.70 5.44
C ARG A 150 20.40 -22.45 5.80
N SER A 151 21.34 -22.97 5.00
CA SER A 151 22.78 -22.89 5.24
C SER A 151 23.34 -21.47 5.13
N THR A 152 22.68 -20.59 4.40
CA THR A 152 23.00 -19.15 4.40
C THR A 152 22.84 -18.52 5.79
N HIS A 153 21.98 -19.07 6.66
CA HIS A 153 21.68 -18.55 8.00
C HIS A 153 21.38 -17.05 7.99
N PHE A 154 20.22 -16.67 7.44
CA PHE A 154 19.72 -15.30 7.48
C PHE A 154 19.34 -14.86 8.89
N ASP A 155 19.46 -13.57 9.18
CA ASP A 155 19.11 -12.99 10.49
C ASP A 155 17.69 -12.42 10.51
N LEU A 156 17.15 -12.04 9.35
CA LEU A 156 15.86 -11.36 9.19
C LEU A 156 15.28 -11.54 7.79
N ALA A 157 13.95 -11.58 7.67
CA ALA A 157 13.22 -11.51 6.41
C ALA A 157 12.48 -10.16 6.25
N LEU A 158 12.80 -9.40 5.19
CA LEU A 158 12.11 -8.17 4.79
C LEU A 158 11.12 -8.50 3.67
N ILE A 159 9.83 -8.40 3.96
CA ILE A 159 8.77 -8.97 3.11
C ILE A 159 7.82 -7.86 2.68
N ASP A 160 7.33 -7.92 1.44
CA ASP A 160 6.10 -7.24 1.04
C ASP A 160 4.89 -8.13 1.32
N PRO A 161 4.01 -7.77 2.28
CA PRO A 161 2.86 -8.60 2.66
C PRO A 161 1.71 -8.52 1.64
N GLY A 162 1.91 -7.89 0.48
CA GLY A 162 1.00 -7.98 -0.67
C GLY A 162 0.95 -9.36 -1.31
N THR A 163 1.88 -10.28 -0.99
CA THR A 163 1.86 -11.69 -1.43
C THR A 163 2.34 -12.66 -0.32
N PRO A 164 1.77 -13.88 -0.22
CA PRO A 164 2.12 -14.85 0.83
C PRO A 164 3.55 -15.45 0.86
N PRO A 165 4.33 -15.62 -0.24
CA PRO A 165 5.54 -16.47 -0.23
C PRO A 165 6.59 -16.07 0.79
N GLY A 166 6.86 -14.77 0.95
CA GLY A 166 7.84 -14.30 1.92
C GLY A 166 7.49 -14.67 3.35
N VAL A 167 6.20 -14.62 3.70
CA VAL A 167 5.70 -15.03 5.01
C VAL A 167 5.85 -16.53 5.21
N LEU A 168 5.47 -17.33 4.20
CA LEU A 168 5.55 -18.80 4.25
C LEU A 168 7.00 -19.28 4.37
N VAL A 169 7.91 -18.77 3.53
CA VAL A 169 9.32 -19.17 3.52
C VAL A 169 10.05 -18.68 4.77
N ALA A 170 9.84 -17.42 5.20
CA ALA A 170 10.42 -16.93 6.45
C ALA A 170 9.94 -17.73 7.67
N HIS A 171 8.65 -18.09 7.73
CA HIS A 171 8.13 -18.96 8.77
C HIS A 171 8.77 -20.36 8.73
N LYS A 172 8.93 -20.96 7.54
CA LYS A 172 9.59 -22.28 7.36
C LYS A 172 11.07 -22.26 7.74
N LEU A 173 11.73 -21.11 7.63
CA LEU A 173 13.13 -20.87 8.04
C LEU A 173 13.27 -20.39 9.50
N GLY A 174 12.16 -20.11 10.21
CA GLY A 174 12.17 -19.59 11.58
C GLY A 174 12.63 -18.13 11.72
N LEU A 175 12.62 -17.36 10.63
CA LEU A 175 13.16 -16.00 10.60
C LEU A 175 12.22 -14.97 11.24
N PRO A 176 12.74 -13.95 11.94
CA PRO A 176 11.94 -12.78 12.31
C PRO A 176 11.61 -11.97 11.05
N MET A 177 10.37 -11.51 10.96
CA MET A 177 9.81 -10.85 9.78
C MET A 177 9.61 -9.35 10.03
N VAL A 178 9.92 -8.53 9.02
CA VAL A 178 9.55 -7.11 8.93
C VAL A 178 8.82 -6.86 7.63
N PHE A 179 7.71 -6.13 7.69
CA PHE A 179 6.93 -5.75 6.50
C PHE A 179 7.32 -4.34 6.03
N ASN A 180 7.58 -4.21 4.72
CA ASN A 180 7.99 -2.94 4.09
C ASN A 180 6.85 -1.89 4.05
N VAL A 181 5.60 -2.35 3.99
CA VAL A 181 4.39 -1.53 3.91
C VAL A 181 3.41 -1.92 5.00
N ARG A 182 2.59 -0.94 5.38
CA ARG A 182 1.56 -1.07 6.42
C ARG A 182 0.24 -1.65 5.89
N TRP A 183 0.12 -1.90 4.59
CA TRP A 183 -1.06 -2.54 3.98
C TRP A 183 -0.85 -4.03 3.85
N ILE A 184 -1.90 -4.79 4.17
CA ILE A 184 -1.99 -6.24 4.03
C ILE A 184 -3.24 -6.56 3.22
N THR A 185 -3.39 -7.82 2.80
CA THR A 185 -4.50 -8.29 1.96
C THR A 185 -5.89 -8.02 2.55
N SER A 186 -6.01 -8.15 3.88
CA SER A 186 -7.25 -7.91 4.63
C SER A 186 -7.57 -6.42 4.86
N GLY A 187 -6.58 -5.54 4.65
CA GLY A 187 -6.76 -4.09 4.79
C GLY A 187 -5.55 -3.38 5.39
N GLU A 188 -5.82 -2.43 6.29
CA GLU A 188 -4.78 -1.65 6.96
C GLU A 188 -4.21 -2.44 8.13
N GLY A 189 -2.92 -2.75 8.12
CA GLY A 189 -2.27 -3.61 9.10
C GLY A 189 -2.36 -3.12 10.55
N HIS A 190 -2.59 -1.81 10.79
CA HIS A 190 -2.87 -1.35 12.15
C HIS A 190 -4.20 -1.88 12.71
N PHE A 191 -5.17 -2.29 11.88
CA PHE A 191 -6.42 -2.91 12.36
C PHE A 191 -6.17 -4.22 13.13
N VAL A 192 -5.02 -4.88 12.92
CA VAL A 192 -4.61 -6.11 13.62
C VAL A 192 -3.84 -5.80 14.92
N VAL A 193 -3.38 -4.57 15.11
CA VAL A 193 -2.47 -4.16 16.21
C VAL A 193 -3.11 -3.12 17.15
N ALA A 194 -4.04 -2.30 16.66
CA ALA A 194 -4.64 -1.19 17.38
C ALA A 194 -6.16 -1.06 17.08
N PRO A 195 -7.04 -0.95 18.10
CA PRO A 195 -8.48 -0.80 17.89
C PRO A 195 -8.82 0.41 17.01
N SER A 196 -9.58 0.17 15.94
CA SER A 196 -9.92 1.17 14.93
C SER A 196 -11.44 1.22 14.69
N PRO A 197 -12.19 1.99 15.49
CA PRO A 197 -13.66 1.96 15.47
C PRO A 197 -14.26 2.43 14.14
N ILE A 198 -15.02 1.55 13.49
CA ILE A 198 -15.75 1.79 12.23
C ILE A 198 -16.81 2.91 12.32
N SER A 199 -17.03 3.48 13.52
CA SER A 199 -17.90 4.63 13.77
C SER A 199 -17.28 5.96 13.33
N TYR A 200 -15.95 6.08 13.32
CA TYR A 200 -15.24 7.30 12.87
C TYR A 200 -14.02 7.03 11.99
N VAL A 201 -13.56 5.78 11.88
CA VAL A 201 -12.54 5.36 10.91
C VAL A 201 -13.24 4.87 9.64
N PRO A 202 -13.15 5.59 8.50
CA PRO A 202 -13.63 5.07 7.23
C PRO A 202 -12.89 3.78 6.87
N THR A 203 -13.64 2.76 6.50
CA THR A 203 -13.13 1.49 6.03
C THR A 203 -12.51 1.65 4.64
N SER A 204 -11.53 0.81 4.36
CA SER A 204 -11.00 0.53 3.03
C SER A 204 -12.14 0.45 2.00
N GLY A 205 -12.08 1.29 0.96
CA GLY A 205 -13.08 1.31 -0.12
C GLY A 205 -14.27 2.25 0.06
N PHE A 206 -14.55 2.72 1.28
CA PHE A 206 -15.58 3.74 1.51
C PHE A 206 -14.97 5.16 1.51
N ALA A 207 -15.46 6.01 0.60
CA ALA A 207 -15.00 7.39 0.45
C ALA A 207 -15.79 8.36 1.35
N ALA A 208 -15.39 8.46 2.62
CA ALA A 208 -15.98 9.37 3.60
C ALA A 208 -14.92 10.09 4.45
N SER A 209 -15.36 11.13 5.18
CA SER A 209 -14.53 11.82 6.18
C SER A 209 -14.52 11.08 7.52
N ASN A 210 -13.75 11.53 8.51
CA ASN A 210 -13.84 11.02 9.88
C ASN A 210 -15.09 11.52 10.65
N GLN A 211 -15.85 12.45 10.07
CA GLN A 211 -17.15 12.92 10.57
C GLN A 211 -18.26 12.31 9.70
N MET A 212 -18.58 11.03 9.94
CA MET A 212 -19.63 10.31 9.20
C MET A 212 -21.02 10.50 9.84
N THR A 213 -22.01 10.86 9.03
CA THR A 213 -23.44 10.77 9.38
C THR A 213 -23.85 9.31 9.66
N PHE A 214 -25.03 9.09 10.26
CA PHE A 214 -25.51 7.73 10.53
C PHE A 214 -25.59 6.86 9.26
N GLY A 215 -26.12 7.40 8.15
CA GLY A 215 -26.21 6.68 6.88
C GLY A 215 -24.84 6.35 6.26
N GLU A 216 -23.84 7.20 6.46
CA GLU A 216 -22.46 6.91 6.06
C GLU A 216 -21.84 5.83 6.96
N ARG A 217 -22.07 5.85 8.28
CA ARG A 217 -21.59 4.80 9.19
C ARG A 217 -22.20 3.43 8.87
N VAL A 218 -23.48 3.38 8.47
CA VAL A 218 -24.14 2.14 8.01
C VAL A 218 -23.47 1.62 6.73
N LYS A 219 -23.20 2.49 5.74
CA LYS A 219 -22.45 2.11 4.53
C LYS A 219 -21.04 1.63 4.89
N ASN A 220 -20.34 2.34 5.78
CA ASN A 220 -19.00 2.00 6.25
C ASN A 220 -18.92 0.59 6.85
N ALA A 221 -19.89 0.24 7.72
CA ALA A 221 -20.02 -1.10 8.28
C ALA A 221 -20.27 -2.18 7.20
N GLY A 222 -21.04 -1.86 6.15
CA GLY A 222 -21.23 -2.73 4.99
C GLY A 222 -19.92 -3.00 4.23
N TYR A 223 -19.11 -1.97 3.97
CA TYR A 223 -17.76 -2.13 3.39
C TYR A 223 -16.82 -2.94 4.31
N TYR A 224 -16.92 -2.77 5.63
CA TYR A 224 -16.14 -3.56 6.59
C TYR A 224 -16.48 -5.06 6.51
N ILE A 225 -17.77 -5.40 6.51
CA ILE A 225 -18.21 -6.80 6.35
C ILE A 225 -17.76 -7.35 4.99
N LEU A 226 -17.94 -6.59 3.90
CA LEU A 226 -17.53 -7.01 2.56
C LEU A 226 -16.03 -7.30 2.47
N ASN A 227 -15.18 -6.44 3.02
CA ASN A 227 -13.73 -6.65 2.99
C ASN A 227 -13.29 -7.86 3.81
N ASN A 228 -13.91 -8.10 4.98
CA ASN A 228 -13.66 -9.32 5.76
C ASN A 228 -14.13 -10.58 5.01
N CYS A 229 -15.23 -10.52 4.24
CA CYS A 229 -15.65 -11.62 3.38
C CYS A 229 -14.69 -11.85 2.19
N ILE A 230 -14.21 -10.79 1.54
CA ILE A 230 -13.20 -10.90 0.46
C ILE A 230 -11.92 -11.53 1.02
N ASP A 231 -11.43 -11.06 2.16
CA ASP A 231 -10.24 -11.63 2.79
C ASP A 231 -10.45 -13.11 3.18
N ARG A 232 -11.58 -13.43 3.81
CA ARG A 232 -11.86 -14.79 4.30
C ARG A 232 -12.18 -15.81 3.21
N PHE A 233 -12.78 -15.39 2.09
CA PHE A 233 -13.31 -16.30 1.06
C PHE A 233 -12.69 -16.13 -0.34
N ILE A 234 -11.84 -15.12 -0.58
CA ILE A 234 -11.23 -14.84 -1.90
C ILE A 234 -9.70 -14.66 -1.79
N VAL A 235 -9.20 -14.13 -0.68
CA VAL A 235 -7.74 -14.05 -0.41
C VAL A 235 -7.25 -15.30 0.35
N SER A 236 -7.93 -15.69 1.42
CA SER A 236 -7.49 -16.79 2.29
C SER A 236 -7.57 -18.19 1.65
N PRO A 237 -8.55 -18.52 0.77
CA PRO A 237 -8.58 -19.85 0.16
C PRO A 237 -7.50 -20.11 -0.92
N PRO A 238 -7.15 -19.17 -1.82
CA PRO A 238 -6.17 -19.44 -2.88
C PRO A 238 -4.70 -19.42 -2.44
N ILE A 239 -4.28 -20.38 -1.62
CA ILE A 239 -2.86 -20.53 -1.18
C ILE A 239 -2.07 -21.51 -2.12
N MET A 240 -2.42 -21.53 -3.43
CA MET A 240 -1.86 -22.18 -4.67
C MET A 240 -2.54 -21.45 -5.88
N ALA A 241 -2.12 -21.20 -7.16
CA ALA A 241 -0.88 -21.32 -7.97
C ALA A 241 -0.62 -20.23 -9.12
N GLN A 242 0.62 -19.88 -9.55
CA GLN A 242 1.14 -18.71 -10.39
C GLN A 242 0.98 -18.74 -11.94
N THR A 243 0.62 -17.61 -12.63
CA THR A 243 0.62 -17.40 -14.12
C THR A 243 0.58 -15.94 -14.85
N SER A 244 1.66 -15.12 -15.11
CA SER A 244 1.75 -13.96 -16.12
C SER A 244 3.17 -13.40 -16.56
N ASP A 245 3.36 -12.15 -17.14
CA ASP A 245 4.39 -11.07 -16.79
C ASP A 245 5.07 -10.18 -17.90
N LEU A 246 5.65 -8.99 -17.52
CA LEU A 246 6.68 -8.06 -18.17
C LEU A 246 6.15 -6.60 -18.56
N GLN A 247 6.85 -5.42 -18.69
CA GLN A 247 8.24 -4.79 -18.65
C GLN A 247 8.16 -3.20 -18.70
N LYS A 248 9.13 -2.23 -18.82
CA LYS A 248 10.52 -1.82 -18.34
C LYS A 248 10.80 -0.25 -18.56
N PRO A 249 11.98 0.41 -18.21
CA PRO A 249 12.14 1.91 -18.02
C PRO A 249 13.02 2.76 -19.02
N LEU A 250 13.17 4.12 -18.82
CA LEU A 250 13.80 5.11 -19.76
C LEU A 250 14.58 6.33 -19.10
N PRO A 251 14.87 7.57 -19.67
CA PRO A 251 16.25 8.15 -19.68
C PRO A 251 16.41 9.65 -19.25
N ALA A 252 17.45 10.35 -19.76
CA ALA A 252 18.02 11.62 -19.22
C ALA A 252 17.58 12.97 -19.86
N GLU A 253 16.83 12.99 -20.96
CA GLU A 253 16.52 14.23 -21.74
C GLU A 253 15.71 15.30 -20.98
N LEU A 254 15.12 14.91 -19.85
CA LEU A 254 14.13 15.69 -19.10
C LEU A 254 14.68 16.94 -18.39
N GLN A 255 15.99 17.00 -18.11
CA GLN A 255 16.56 18.08 -17.31
C GLN A 255 16.53 19.44 -18.04
N GLN A 256 16.97 19.48 -19.30
CA GLN A 256 17.02 20.73 -20.10
C GLN A 256 15.64 21.35 -20.34
N PHE A 257 14.59 20.53 -20.46
CA PHE A 257 13.23 21.05 -20.68
C PHE A 257 12.68 21.80 -19.46
N VAL A 258 13.04 21.38 -18.25
CA VAL A 258 12.58 21.95 -16.99
C VAL A 258 13.22 23.31 -16.71
N GLU A 259 14.51 23.46 -17.00
CA GLU A 259 15.27 24.68 -16.69
C GLU A 259 14.75 25.90 -17.48
N GLY A 260 14.45 25.72 -18.78
CA GLY A 260 13.92 26.76 -19.67
C GLY A 260 12.48 27.23 -19.42
N SER A 261 11.83 26.83 -18.32
CA SER A 261 10.43 27.16 -17.98
C SER A 261 10.17 28.58 -17.46
N GLY A 262 11.15 29.49 -17.57
CA GLY A 262 11.03 30.89 -17.13
C GLY A 262 10.67 31.03 -15.65
N GLU A 263 9.85 32.03 -15.34
CA GLU A 263 9.29 32.29 -13.99
C GLU A 263 7.99 31.52 -13.71
N HIS A 264 7.18 31.29 -14.75
CA HIS A 264 5.88 30.62 -14.64
C HIS A 264 6.02 29.18 -14.13
N GLY A 265 7.14 28.51 -14.46
CA GLY A 265 7.50 27.21 -13.93
C GLY A 265 6.84 26.02 -14.64
N VAL A 266 6.83 24.88 -13.96
CA VAL A 266 6.47 23.58 -14.52
C VAL A 266 5.24 22.97 -13.85
N ILE A 267 4.34 22.43 -14.68
CA ILE A 267 3.27 21.51 -14.29
C ILE A 267 3.72 20.09 -14.64
N ILE A 268 3.56 19.16 -13.70
CA ILE A 268 3.85 17.74 -13.92
C ILE A 268 2.52 17.00 -14.02
N MET A 269 2.32 16.20 -15.07
CA MET A 269 1.20 15.25 -15.15
C MET A 269 1.71 13.82 -15.22
N SER A 270 1.17 12.96 -14.37
CA SER A 270 1.54 11.53 -14.34
C SER A 270 0.32 10.65 -14.08
N LEU A 271 0.22 9.59 -14.89
CA LEU A 271 -0.76 8.53 -14.75
C LEU A 271 -0.31 7.41 -13.80
N GLY A 272 0.98 7.40 -13.41
CA GLY A 272 1.63 6.32 -12.68
C GLY A 272 2.34 5.32 -13.57
N THR A 273 2.76 4.18 -13.00
CA THR A 273 3.50 3.13 -13.73
C THR A 273 2.59 2.21 -14.56
N LEU A 274 1.35 1.99 -14.15
CA LEU A 274 0.46 0.92 -14.66
C LEU A 274 -0.45 1.31 -15.84
N LEU A 275 -0.37 2.55 -16.35
CA LEU A 275 -1.17 2.97 -17.50
C LEU A 275 -0.26 3.34 -18.67
N LYS A 276 -0.65 2.92 -19.88
CA LYS A 276 -0.11 3.47 -21.13
C LYS A 276 -0.63 4.91 -21.30
N GLY A 277 -1.92 5.09 -21.54
CA GLY A 277 -2.56 6.40 -21.70
C GLY A 277 -4.02 6.45 -21.22
N LEU A 278 -4.66 7.61 -21.35
CA LEU A 278 -6.13 7.76 -21.26
C LEU A 278 -6.75 7.72 -22.67
N PRO A 279 -8.07 7.49 -22.82
CA PRO A 279 -8.75 7.54 -24.12
C PRO A 279 -8.50 8.86 -24.86
N ALA A 280 -8.36 8.79 -26.19
CA ALA A 280 -8.00 9.92 -27.06
C ALA A 280 -8.92 11.15 -26.93
N GLU A 281 -10.20 10.93 -26.56
CA GLU A 281 -11.16 11.97 -26.19
C GLU A 281 -10.64 12.81 -25.00
N ILE A 282 -10.36 12.15 -23.87
CA ILE A 282 -9.94 12.79 -22.62
C ILE A 282 -8.55 13.40 -22.76
N THR A 283 -7.63 12.74 -23.45
CA THR A 283 -6.28 13.30 -23.65
C THR A 283 -6.31 14.54 -24.53
N SER A 284 -7.24 14.64 -25.49
CA SER A 284 -7.41 15.83 -26.33
C SER A 284 -8.05 17.00 -25.58
N GLU A 285 -8.97 16.75 -24.64
CA GLU A 285 -9.49 17.78 -23.73
C GLU A 285 -8.42 18.29 -22.76
N ILE A 286 -7.64 17.38 -22.16
CA ILE A 286 -6.52 17.71 -21.26
C ILE A 286 -5.43 18.50 -22.00
N ALA A 287 -5.06 18.08 -23.21
CA ALA A 287 -4.09 18.79 -24.05
C ALA A 287 -4.58 20.20 -24.41
N ALA A 288 -5.85 20.36 -24.78
CA ALA A 288 -6.45 21.66 -25.08
C ALA A 288 -6.45 22.62 -23.88
N ALA A 289 -6.60 22.10 -22.66
CA ALA A 289 -6.48 22.90 -21.45
C ALA A 289 -5.02 23.32 -21.18
N PHE A 290 -4.07 22.38 -21.28
CA PHE A 290 -2.65 22.68 -21.10
C PHE A 290 -2.11 23.66 -22.14
N ALA A 291 -2.57 23.61 -23.39
CA ALA A 291 -2.19 24.56 -24.45
C ALA A 291 -2.56 26.03 -24.13
N GLN A 292 -3.47 26.27 -23.18
CA GLN A 292 -3.92 27.61 -22.76
C GLN A 292 -3.18 28.13 -21.50
N LEU A 293 -2.07 27.50 -21.10
CA LEU A 293 -1.30 27.84 -19.90
C LEU A 293 0.11 28.35 -20.23
N PRO A 294 0.59 29.41 -19.54
CA PRO A 294 1.95 29.93 -19.72
C PRO A 294 3.04 29.06 -19.08
N GLN A 295 2.67 28.06 -18.26
CA GLN A 295 3.59 27.07 -17.71
C GLN A 295 4.05 26.06 -18.78
N ARG A 296 5.26 25.54 -18.63
CA ARG A 296 5.66 24.31 -19.33
C ARG A 296 5.01 23.11 -18.65
N VAL A 297 4.61 22.10 -19.41
CA VAL A 297 4.00 20.88 -18.91
C VAL A 297 4.87 19.68 -19.26
N VAL A 298 5.21 18.85 -18.27
CA VAL A 298 5.84 17.54 -18.48
C VAL A 298 4.80 16.47 -18.18
N TRP A 299 4.39 15.71 -19.20
CA TRP A 299 3.31 14.74 -19.09
C TRP A 299 3.80 13.32 -19.43
N LYS A 300 3.73 12.40 -18.46
CA LYS A 300 3.90 10.96 -18.76
C LYS A 300 2.67 10.44 -19.49
N HIS A 301 2.83 10.08 -20.75
CA HIS A 301 1.79 9.51 -21.63
C HIS A 301 2.42 8.58 -22.65
N VAL A 302 1.90 7.36 -22.77
CA VAL A 302 2.34 6.32 -23.72
C VAL A 302 1.14 5.93 -24.59
N GLY A 303 1.27 6.09 -25.90
CA GLY A 303 0.19 5.84 -26.88
C GLY A 303 0.05 6.98 -27.88
N GLU A 304 -1.11 7.08 -28.53
CA GLU A 304 -1.36 8.10 -29.55
C GLU A 304 -1.16 9.54 -29.03
N ARG A 305 -0.51 10.38 -29.84
CA ARG A 305 -0.29 11.80 -29.52
C ARG A 305 -1.63 12.55 -29.50
N PRO A 306 -2.00 13.25 -28.42
CA PRO A 306 -3.25 14.01 -28.35
C PRO A 306 -3.31 15.09 -29.43
N LYS A 307 -4.49 15.28 -30.04
CA LYS A 307 -4.66 16.16 -31.21
C LYS A 307 -4.42 17.65 -30.88
N ASN A 308 -4.78 18.07 -29.68
CA ASN A 308 -4.75 19.47 -29.24
C ASN A 308 -3.48 19.83 -28.44
N LEU A 309 -2.34 19.21 -28.74
CA LEU A 309 -1.11 19.37 -27.94
C LEU A 309 -0.40 20.71 -28.22
N GLY A 310 -0.38 21.61 -27.22
CA GLY A 310 0.33 22.88 -27.29
C GLY A 310 1.86 22.76 -27.17
N ASN A 311 2.59 23.71 -27.77
CA ASN A 311 4.06 23.76 -27.80
C ASN A 311 4.73 23.85 -26.41
N ASN A 312 3.96 24.16 -25.36
CA ASN A 312 4.42 24.18 -23.97
C ASN A 312 4.46 22.79 -23.31
N THR A 313 3.92 21.75 -23.96
CA THR A 313 3.73 20.42 -23.38
C THR A 313 4.69 19.39 -23.98
N LEU A 314 5.60 18.87 -23.15
CA LEU A 314 6.46 17.72 -23.47
C LEU A 314 5.76 16.42 -23.03
N LEU A 315 5.57 15.50 -23.97
CA LEU A 315 5.14 14.13 -23.70
C LEU A 315 6.38 13.24 -23.50
N VAL A 316 6.34 12.36 -22.49
CA VAL A 316 7.39 11.36 -22.25
C VAL A 316 6.82 10.00 -21.87
N ASN A 317 7.51 8.93 -22.26
CA ASN A 317 7.10 7.57 -21.89
C ASN A 317 7.39 7.23 -20.42
N TRP A 318 8.36 7.91 -19.81
CA TRP A 318 8.79 7.74 -18.42
C TRP A 318 9.36 9.07 -17.88
N MET A 319 9.34 9.29 -16.56
CA MET A 319 9.96 10.47 -15.93
C MET A 319 10.48 10.17 -14.51
N PRO A 320 11.54 10.86 -14.03
CA PRO A 320 11.98 10.81 -12.64
C PRO A 320 11.05 11.69 -11.79
N GLN A 321 9.85 11.17 -11.52
CA GLN A 321 8.74 11.95 -10.96
C GLN A 321 9.07 12.61 -9.62
N ASN A 322 9.87 11.97 -8.75
CA ASN A 322 10.21 12.50 -7.43
C ASN A 322 11.11 13.74 -7.52
N ASP A 323 12.10 13.72 -8.40
CA ASP A 323 13.07 14.81 -8.56
C ASP A 323 12.40 16.03 -9.21
N LEU A 324 11.54 15.78 -10.20
CA LEU A 324 10.66 16.80 -10.78
C LEU A 324 9.73 17.41 -9.73
N LEU A 325 9.16 16.62 -8.81
CA LEU A 325 8.32 17.12 -7.71
C LEU A 325 9.12 17.89 -6.64
N GLY A 326 10.40 17.58 -6.45
CA GLY A 326 11.31 18.33 -5.58
C GLY A 326 11.82 19.64 -6.20
N HIS A 327 11.75 19.79 -7.52
CA HIS A 327 12.38 20.90 -8.25
C HIS A 327 11.72 22.27 -7.95
N PRO A 328 12.49 23.34 -7.64
CA PRO A 328 11.95 24.63 -7.17
C PRO A 328 11.13 25.41 -8.20
N LYS A 329 11.15 25.05 -9.50
CA LYS A 329 10.24 25.61 -10.52
C LYS A 329 8.90 24.87 -10.65
N THR A 330 8.70 23.73 -9.99
CA THR A 330 7.42 23.01 -10.03
C THR A 330 6.33 23.80 -9.31
N ARG A 331 5.13 23.87 -9.90
CA ARG A 331 3.98 24.65 -9.39
C ARG A 331 2.72 23.82 -9.17
N LEU A 332 2.52 22.77 -9.95
CA LEU A 332 1.33 21.90 -9.85
C LEU A 332 1.69 20.45 -10.22
N PHE A 333 1.06 19.50 -9.53
CA PHE A 333 1.13 18.08 -9.86
C PHE A 333 -0.27 17.53 -10.20
N CYS A 334 -0.52 17.32 -11.47
CA CYS A 334 -1.71 16.65 -12.00
C CYS A 334 -1.52 15.13 -11.89
N ARG A 335 -1.78 14.57 -10.70
CA ARG A 335 -1.86 13.11 -10.51
C ARG A 335 -3.28 12.65 -10.79
N THR A 336 -3.45 11.65 -11.66
CA THR A 336 -4.76 11.01 -11.86
C THR A 336 -5.00 9.90 -10.83
N TRP A 337 -6.28 9.54 -10.64
CA TRP A 337 -6.78 8.59 -9.66
C TRP A 337 -6.25 7.14 -9.76
N TRP A 338 -5.35 6.83 -10.71
CA TRP A 338 -5.02 5.45 -11.05
C TRP A 338 -4.04 4.78 -10.08
N HIS A 339 -3.15 5.55 -9.44
CA HIS A 339 -2.50 5.09 -8.21
C HIS A 339 -3.48 4.85 -7.05
N GLN A 340 -4.77 5.12 -7.25
CA GLN A 340 -5.84 4.99 -6.27
C GLN A 340 -6.96 4.03 -6.73
N TRP A 341 -6.81 3.28 -7.84
CA TRP A 341 -7.85 2.33 -8.30
C TRP A 341 -7.74 0.92 -7.71
N ARG A 342 -6.51 0.39 -7.53
CA ARG A 342 -6.23 -0.79 -6.66
C ARG A 342 -6.72 -0.56 -5.22
N LEU A 343 -7.18 0.66 -4.97
CA LEU A 343 -7.48 1.32 -3.73
C LEU A 343 -8.84 2.05 -3.79
N ARG A 344 -9.68 1.86 -4.83
CA ARG A 344 -11.10 2.28 -4.76
C ARG A 344 -11.95 1.30 -3.96
N VAL A 345 -11.40 0.11 -3.69
CA VAL A 345 -11.86 -0.86 -2.68
C VAL A 345 -11.00 -0.79 -1.39
N TYR A 346 -9.87 -0.05 -1.37
CA TYR A 346 -8.93 -0.10 -0.23
C TYR A 346 -8.33 1.23 0.32
N LEU A 347 -7.94 2.24 -0.47
CA LEU A 347 -7.48 3.57 0.01
C LEU A 347 -8.07 4.75 -0.80
N PRO A 348 -9.36 5.10 -0.65
CA PRO A 348 -9.89 6.38 -1.17
C PRO A 348 -9.31 7.62 -0.45
N TRP A 349 -8.47 7.43 0.58
CA TRP A 349 -8.18 8.46 1.57
C TRP A 349 -7.18 9.56 1.20
N GLN A 350 -6.19 9.35 0.31
CA GLN A 350 -5.12 10.36 0.15
C GLN A 350 -5.59 11.64 -0.54
N LEU A 351 -6.14 11.57 -1.75
CA LEU A 351 -6.59 12.77 -2.46
C LEU A 351 -7.77 13.45 -1.73
N LEU A 352 -8.73 12.69 -1.22
CA LEU A 352 -9.87 13.22 -0.45
C LEU A 352 -9.41 13.92 0.84
N ARG A 353 -8.39 13.41 1.55
CA ARG A 353 -7.82 14.11 2.72
C ARG A 353 -7.10 15.39 2.32
N LEU A 354 -6.46 15.47 1.15
CA LEU A 354 -5.86 16.72 0.67
C LEU A 354 -6.93 17.76 0.30
N GLU A 355 -8.03 17.33 -0.33
CA GLU A 355 -9.16 18.20 -0.67
C GLU A 355 -9.91 18.73 0.58
N VAL A 356 -10.25 17.85 1.53
CA VAL A 356 -10.83 18.24 2.83
C VAL A 356 -9.89 19.13 3.66
N ARG A 357 -8.58 19.10 3.38
CA ARG A 357 -7.57 19.98 3.99
C ARG A 357 -7.24 21.22 3.12
N GLY A 358 -8.01 21.49 2.06
CA GLY A 358 -7.84 22.66 1.19
C GLY A 358 -6.48 22.71 0.49
N ALA A 359 -5.89 21.55 0.17
CA ALA A 359 -4.56 21.38 -0.40
C ALA A 359 -4.55 20.66 -1.77
N ALA A 360 -5.70 20.21 -2.25
CA ALA A 360 -5.91 19.66 -3.60
C ALA A 360 -7.36 19.89 -4.05
N LYS A 361 -7.64 19.67 -5.33
CA LYS A 361 -8.99 19.75 -5.92
C LYS A 361 -9.23 18.49 -6.76
N ALA A 362 -10.33 17.78 -6.51
CA ALA A 362 -10.67 16.54 -7.20
C ALA A 362 -11.49 16.79 -8.47
N PHE A 363 -11.29 15.96 -9.49
CA PHE A 363 -12.05 15.99 -10.75
C PHE A 363 -12.48 14.61 -11.17
N ASP A 364 -13.76 14.45 -11.52
CA ASP A 364 -14.20 13.27 -12.22
C ASP A 364 -13.64 13.28 -13.66
N VAL A 365 -12.82 12.29 -13.97
CA VAL A 365 -12.17 12.12 -15.28
C VAL A 365 -13.17 11.60 -16.32
N SER A 366 -14.31 11.05 -15.89
CA SER A 366 -15.31 10.44 -16.77
C SER A 366 -15.97 11.45 -17.72
N ASN A 367 -16.26 12.66 -17.21
CA ASN A 367 -16.98 13.76 -17.86
C ASN A 367 -16.12 15.03 -18.03
N LEU A 368 -14.78 14.88 -18.04
CA LEU A 368 -13.84 16.00 -18.02
C LEU A 368 -13.91 16.83 -19.31
N LYS A 369 -14.13 18.15 -19.16
CA LYS A 369 -14.03 19.15 -20.23
C LYS A 369 -12.81 20.04 -20.01
N SER A 370 -12.22 20.50 -21.11
CA SER A 370 -11.06 21.39 -21.16
C SER A 370 -11.25 22.67 -20.35
N GLN A 371 -12.41 23.32 -20.45
CA GLN A 371 -12.70 24.57 -19.73
C GLN A 371 -12.76 24.38 -18.20
N ASP A 372 -13.42 23.32 -17.73
CA ASP A 372 -13.53 23.03 -16.29
C ASP A 372 -12.18 22.63 -15.70
N PHE A 373 -11.39 21.85 -16.43
CA PHE A 373 -10.02 21.48 -16.05
C PHE A 373 -9.07 22.70 -16.05
N LEU A 374 -9.17 23.60 -17.04
CA LEU A 374 -8.41 24.84 -17.09
C LEU A 374 -8.75 25.78 -15.92
N LYS A 375 -10.05 25.92 -15.61
CA LYS A 375 -10.54 26.70 -14.46
C LYS A 375 -9.94 26.17 -13.16
N ALA A 376 -9.93 24.85 -12.98
CA ALA A 376 -9.36 24.18 -11.82
C ALA A 376 -7.85 24.38 -11.67
N ILE A 377 -7.09 24.25 -12.76
CA ILE A 377 -5.65 24.49 -12.76
C ILE A 377 -5.35 25.94 -12.35
N LYS A 378 -6.11 26.91 -12.87
CA LYS A 378 -6.01 28.32 -12.48
C LYS A 378 -6.39 28.54 -11.00
N GLU A 379 -7.43 27.88 -10.50
CA GLU A 379 -7.82 27.93 -9.09
C GLU A 379 -6.68 27.49 -8.16
N VAL A 380 -6.08 26.31 -8.42
CA VAL A 380 -5.01 25.74 -7.58
C VAL A 380 -3.67 26.48 -7.74
N LEU A 381 -3.38 27.05 -8.92
CA LEU A 381 -2.16 27.83 -9.16
C LEU A 381 -2.20 29.24 -8.54
N HIS A 382 -3.38 29.89 -8.50
CA HIS A 382 -3.48 31.30 -8.13
C HIS A 382 -4.10 31.55 -6.75
N GLN A 383 -4.90 30.64 -6.19
CA GLN A 383 -5.49 30.83 -4.86
C GLN A 383 -4.46 30.44 -3.76
N PRO A 384 -4.01 31.37 -2.88
CA PRO A 384 -2.89 31.11 -1.96
C PRO A 384 -3.13 29.96 -0.98
N SER A 385 -4.38 29.73 -0.58
CA SER A 385 -4.79 28.70 0.39
C SER A 385 -4.28 27.29 0.02
N TYR A 386 -4.31 26.89 -1.25
CA TYR A 386 -3.80 25.59 -1.68
C TYR A 386 -2.30 25.45 -1.41
N ARG A 387 -1.52 26.50 -1.71
CA ARG A 387 -0.08 26.54 -1.47
C ARG A 387 0.24 26.59 0.02
N GLU A 388 -0.46 27.42 0.79
CA GLU A 388 -0.27 27.55 2.24
C GLU A 388 -0.64 26.27 2.99
N ASN A 389 -1.76 25.64 2.66
CA ASN A 389 -2.17 24.36 3.24
C ASN A 389 -1.19 23.25 2.85
N MET A 390 -0.77 23.15 1.58
CA MET A 390 0.24 22.16 1.17
C MET A 390 1.58 22.40 1.89
N GLN A 391 2.03 23.64 2.03
CA GLN A 391 3.24 23.97 2.80
C GLN A 391 3.09 23.64 4.30
N ARG A 392 1.93 23.91 4.91
CA ARG A 392 1.62 23.54 6.30
C ARG A 392 1.66 22.02 6.50
N LEU A 393 1.03 21.26 5.61
CA LEU A 393 1.06 19.79 5.63
C LEU A 393 2.47 19.26 5.38
N SER A 394 3.25 19.89 4.49
CA SER A 394 4.62 19.51 4.19
C SER A 394 5.57 19.79 5.37
N ARG A 395 5.38 20.88 6.12
CA ARG A 395 6.07 21.12 7.40
C ARG A 395 5.70 20.04 8.41
N LEU A 396 4.42 19.85 8.70
CA LEU A 396 3.92 18.82 9.65
C LEU A 396 4.31 17.38 9.29
N HIS A 397 4.61 17.09 8.03
CA HIS A 397 5.08 15.77 7.59
C HIS A 397 6.61 15.62 7.72
N ARG A 398 7.39 16.69 7.57
CA ARG A 398 8.85 16.67 7.75
C ARG A 398 9.31 16.91 9.20
N ASP A 399 8.43 17.45 10.04
CA ASP A 399 8.64 17.66 11.47
C ASP A 399 8.60 16.32 12.22
N GLN A 400 9.70 15.57 12.11
CA GLN A 400 9.94 14.27 12.73
C GLN A 400 11.37 14.24 13.29
N PRO A 401 11.60 13.66 14.49
CA PRO A 401 12.91 13.68 15.14
C PRO A 401 13.96 12.79 14.46
N VAL A 402 13.54 11.91 13.54
CA VAL A 402 14.41 11.00 12.80
C VAL A 402 13.97 10.98 11.34
N HIS A 403 14.93 11.02 10.41
CA HIS A 403 14.64 10.90 8.97
C HIS A 403 13.93 9.57 8.67
N PRO A 404 12.83 9.53 7.88
CA PRO A 404 12.00 8.32 7.72
C PRO A 404 12.76 7.06 7.29
N LEU A 405 13.76 7.18 6.40
CA LEU A 405 14.61 6.06 6.00
C LEU A 405 15.42 5.52 7.18
N ASN A 406 16.06 6.40 7.96
CA ASN A 406 16.85 6.01 9.14
C ASN A 406 15.98 5.35 10.21
N ASN A 407 14.73 5.81 10.37
CA ASN A 407 13.75 5.17 11.25
C ASN A 407 13.37 3.77 10.75
N SER A 408 13.06 3.59 9.46
CA SER A 408 12.76 2.27 8.90
C SER A 408 13.92 1.28 9.08
N ILE A 409 15.15 1.72 8.84
CA ILE A 409 16.35 0.89 9.02
C ILE A 409 16.57 0.59 10.50
N PHE A 410 16.43 1.56 11.40
CA PHE A 410 16.51 1.33 12.86
C PHE A 410 15.55 0.22 13.30
N TRP A 411 14.31 0.18 12.80
CA TRP A 411 13.36 -0.89 13.12
C TRP A 411 13.72 -2.25 12.52
N ILE A 412 14.29 -2.29 11.31
CA ILE A 412 14.83 -3.53 10.71
C ILE A 412 16.00 -4.05 11.56
N GLU A 413 16.99 -3.21 11.85
CA GLU A 413 18.11 -3.53 12.72
C GLU A 413 17.65 -3.91 14.15
N PHE A 414 16.60 -3.29 14.68
CA PHE A 414 16.04 -3.59 16.00
C PHE A 414 15.46 -5.01 16.05
N VAL A 415 14.62 -5.37 15.08
CA VAL A 415 14.05 -6.73 14.96
C VAL A 415 15.16 -7.76 14.75
N MET A 416 16.22 -7.42 14.03
CA MET A 416 17.42 -8.25 13.88
C MET A 416 18.16 -8.45 15.22
N ARG A 417 18.54 -7.34 15.90
CA ARG A 417 19.24 -7.34 17.20
C ARG A 417 18.51 -8.14 18.29
N HIS A 418 17.17 -8.05 18.31
CA HIS A 418 16.34 -8.71 19.33
C HIS A 418 15.72 -10.04 18.87
N LYS A 419 16.12 -10.56 17.69
CA LYS A 419 15.63 -11.82 17.09
C LYS A 419 14.10 -11.88 17.01
N GLY A 420 13.47 -10.75 16.67
CA GLY A 420 12.03 -10.53 16.72
C GLY A 420 11.64 -9.35 17.60
N ALA A 421 10.34 -9.09 17.67
CA ALA A 421 9.73 -8.04 18.51
C ALA A 421 8.56 -8.60 19.34
N ALA A 422 8.77 -9.74 20.01
CA ALA A 422 7.73 -10.43 20.76
C ALA A 422 7.09 -9.55 21.86
N HIS A 423 7.88 -8.65 22.46
CA HIS A 423 7.45 -7.69 23.48
C HIS A 423 6.64 -6.49 22.92
N LEU A 424 6.53 -6.33 21.59
CA LEU A 424 5.68 -5.33 20.92
C LEU A 424 4.41 -5.96 20.33
N ARG A 425 4.19 -7.27 20.48
CA ARG A 425 2.96 -7.93 20.03
C ARG A 425 1.84 -7.68 21.02
N THR A 426 0.69 -7.23 20.52
CA THR A 426 -0.55 -7.14 21.32
C THR A 426 -0.98 -8.52 21.84
N GLU A 427 -1.47 -8.56 23.07
CA GLU A 427 -2.00 -9.79 23.71
C GLU A 427 -3.18 -10.40 22.95
N SER A 428 -3.87 -9.63 22.09
CA SER A 428 -4.93 -10.17 21.22
C SER A 428 -4.48 -11.34 20.34
N TYR A 429 -3.20 -11.41 19.96
CA TYR A 429 -2.65 -12.57 19.23
C TYR A 429 -2.57 -13.87 20.05
N LYS A 430 -2.71 -13.80 21.39
CA LYS A 430 -2.73 -14.96 22.30
C LYS A 430 -4.15 -15.32 22.75
N MET A 431 -5.14 -14.48 22.47
CA MET A 431 -6.52 -14.68 22.90
C MET A 431 -7.26 -15.67 21.98
N PRO A 432 -8.07 -16.59 22.53
CA PRO A 432 -9.01 -17.35 21.72
C PRO A 432 -10.01 -16.43 21.00
N TRP A 433 -10.36 -16.77 19.76
CA TRP A 433 -11.24 -15.97 18.90
C TRP A 433 -12.58 -15.60 19.57
N TYR A 434 -13.14 -16.50 20.39
CA TYR A 434 -14.41 -16.26 21.07
C TYR A 434 -14.32 -15.18 22.16
N SER A 435 -13.22 -15.12 22.92
CA SER A 435 -13.01 -14.07 23.92
C SER A 435 -12.50 -12.76 23.29
N TYR A 436 -11.75 -12.83 22.18
CA TYR A 436 -11.40 -11.63 21.40
C TYR A 436 -12.64 -10.92 20.83
N HIS A 437 -13.68 -11.67 20.47
CA HIS A 437 -14.99 -11.15 20.06
C HIS A 437 -16.02 -11.08 21.20
N SER A 438 -15.61 -11.32 22.45
CA SER A 438 -16.45 -11.30 23.66
C SER A 438 -17.77 -12.09 23.56
N LEU A 439 -17.75 -13.22 22.85
CA LEU A 439 -18.93 -14.06 22.61
C LEU A 439 -19.42 -14.75 23.90
N ASP A 440 -18.49 -14.99 24.82
CA ASP A 440 -18.72 -15.39 26.20
C ASP A 440 -19.56 -14.35 26.96
N VAL A 441 -19.16 -13.07 26.91
CA VAL A 441 -19.89 -11.94 27.53
C VAL A 441 -21.25 -11.74 26.86
N ILE A 442 -21.33 -11.81 25.52
CA ILE A 442 -22.60 -11.69 24.78
C ILE A 442 -23.55 -12.83 25.15
N GLY A 443 -23.05 -14.07 25.23
CA GLY A 443 -23.84 -15.24 25.67
C GLY A 443 -24.36 -15.08 27.09
N PHE A 444 -23.53 -14.60 28.03
CA PHE A 444 -23.95 -14.30 29.40
C PHE A 444 -25.04 -13.22 29.46
N LEU A 445 -24.88 -12.11 28.74
CA LEU A 445 -25.88 -11.03 28.70
C LEU A 445 -27.21 -11.49 28.08
N LEU A 446 -27.17 -12.33 27.04
CA LEU A 446 -28.37 -12.95 26.46
C LEU A 446 -29.05 -13.89 27.46
N ALA A 447 -28.29 -14.70 28.20
CA ALA A 447 -28.84 -15.58 29.24
C ALA A 447 -29.53 -14.79 30.37
N VAL A 448 -28.93 -13.67 30.81
CA VAL A 448 -29.54 -12.76 31.80
C VAL A 448 -30.84 -12.15 31.27
N MET A 449 -30.85 -11.67 30.01
CA MET A 449 -32.06 -11.12 29.38
C MET A 449 -33.18 -12.15 29.27
N LEU A 450 -32.86 -13.39 28.87
CA LEU A 450 -33.83 -14.49 28.79
C LEU A 450 -34.36 -14.90 30.18
N ALA A 451 -33.51 -14.91 31.21
CA ALA A 451 -33.91 -15.19 32.58
C ALA A 451 -34.86 -14.11 33.14
N LEU A 452 -34.56 -12.83 32.91
CA LEU A 452 -35.43 -11.71 33.30
C LEU A 452 -36.79 -11.76 32.57
N PHE A 453 -36.79 -12.02 31.26
CA PHE A 453 -38.02 -12.17 30.48
C PHE A 453 -38.86 -13.38 30.94
N GLY A 454 -38.22 -14.52 31.21
CA GLY A 454 -38.86 -15.70 31.79
C GLY A 454 -39.44 -15.43 33.19
N ALA A 455 -38.74 -14.68 34.04
CA ALA A 455 -39.23 -14.26 35.35
C ALA A 455 -40.46 -13.34 35.24
N VAL A 456 -40.47 -12.38 34.30
CA VAL A 456 -41.64 -11.53 34.02
C VAL A 456 -42.83 -12.38 33.56
N ILE A 457 -42.64 -13.33 32.63
CA ILE A 457 -43.70 -14.24 32.18
C ILE A 457 -44.22 -15.09 33.35
N LEU A 458 -43.34 -15.60 34.22
CA LEU A 458 -43.72 -16.38 35.39
C LEU A 458 -44.52 -15.54 36.40
N ILE A 459 -44.07 -14.32 36.70
CA ILE A 459 -44.78 -13.37 37.58
C ILE A 459 -46.16 -13.03 37.01
N MET A 460 -46.25 -12.71 35.71
CA MET A 460 -47.53 -12.44 35.04
C MET A 460 -48.48 -13.65 35.12
N ARG A 461 -48.00 -14.87 34.85
CA ARG A 461 -48.79 -16.10 35.01
C ARG A 461 -49.25 -16.30 36.46
N LEU A 462 -48.38 -16.10 37.44
CA LEU A 462 -48.73 -16.22 38.86
C LEU A 462 -49.74 -15.15 39.30
N LEU A 463 -49.65 -13.92 38.79
CA LEU A 463 -50.63 -12.85 39.04
C LEU A 463 -51.99 -13.19 38.41
N CYS A 464 -52.04 -13.60 37.15
CA CYS A 464 -53.28 -14.06 36.50
C CYS A 464 -53.91 -15.23 37.25
N LEU A 465 -53.14 -16.25 37.62
CA LEU A 465 -53.63 -17.39 38.42
C LEU A 465 -54.17 -16.97 39.80
N ARG A 466 -53.52 -16.01 40.47
CA ARG A 466 -54.02 -15.42 41.72
C ARG A 466 -55.31 -14.63 41.53
N MET A 467 -55.46 -13.88 40.43
CA MET A 467 -56.68 -13.16 40.08
C MET A 467 -57.84 -14.12 39.78
N CYS A 468 -57.64 -15.13 38.93
CA CYS A 468 -58.66 -16.13 38.62
C CYS A 468 -59.10 -16.93 39.86
N ARG A 469 -58.18 -17.24 40.78
CA ARG A 469 -58.54 -17.87 42.08
C ARG A 469 -59.36 -16.93 42.97
N ARG A 470 -58.98 -15.65 43.10
CA ARG A 470 -59.74 -14.62 43.84
C ARG A 470 -61.12 -14.33 43.23
N GLN A 471 -61.31 -14.57 41.94
CA GLN A 471 -62.60 -14.38 41.26
C GLN A 471 -63.56 -15.54 41.53
N LYS A 472 -63.05 -16.78 41.71
CA LYS A 472 -63.89 -17.91 42.14
C LYS A 472 -64.38 -17.76 43.58
N SER A 473 -63.51 -17.39 44.52
CA SER A 473 -63.85 -17.19 45.94
C SER A 473 -64.62 -15.87 46.22
N LYS A 474 -65.49 -15.47 45.29
CA LYS A 474 -66.39 -14.30 45.34
C LYS A 474 -67.74 -14.57 44.63
N ILE A 475 -67.93 -15.80 44.14
CA ILE A 475 -69.12 -16.28 43.43
C ILE A 475 -69.76 -17.47 44.18
N GLU A 476 -69.00 -18.06 45.12
CA GLU A 476 -69.48 -18.72 46.34
C GLU A 476 -69.66 -17.66 47.45
#